data_AF-A0A7S1RKH7-F1
#
_entry.id   AF-A0A7S1RKH7-F1
#
_cell.length_a   1.000
_cell.length_b   1.000
_cell.length_c   1.000
_cell.angle_alpha   90.00
_cell.angle_beta   90.00
_cell.angle_gamma   90.00
#
_symmetry.space_group_name_H-M   'P 1'
#
loop_
_entity.id
_entity.type
_entity.pdbx_description
1 polymer ?
#
loop_
_entity_poly.entity_id
_entity_poly.type
_entity_poly.pdbx_seq_one_letter_code
_entity_poly.pdbx_strand_id
1 'polypeptide(L)'
;PRPRAEACSFDYIYFMWTALSLTFIFIALFVPFRRVGLQIRIMDMSVQNEKLVITTLGQHCIIVWRGTSTEVTLSGTGNPHFDEPGARFRVRVVDSERLELLEENGERLLKSGESSMGTLQQKLGLDILNTGLFLPMSGVIVPLPLLGIACAVWQVQGLRRTAIVGSSILGLLLACFAAFWERRRYHLHPSVLQKRYRQFR
;
A
#
# COMPACT_ATOMS: atom_id res chain seq x y z
N PRO A 1 58.08 1.35 -22.43
CA PRO A 1 57.08 0.33 -22.03
C PRO A 1 55.64 0.86 -22.23
N ARG A 2 54.90 0.33 -23.21
CA ARG A 2 53.47 0.68 -23.40
C ARG A 2 52.66 -0.04 -22.32
N PRO A 3 51.76 0.63 -21.59
CA PRO A 3 50.86 -0.06 -20.65
C PRO A 3 50.02 -1.06 -21.45
N ARG A 4 50.05 -2.34 -21.07
CA ARG A 4 49.15 -3.35 -21.63
C ARG A 4 47.73 -2.93 -21.27
N ALA A 5 46.88 -2.75 -22.28
CA ALA A 5 45.46 -2.58 -22.06
C ALA A 5 44.94 -3.85 -21.40
N GLU A 6 44.73 -3.80 -20.09
CA GLU A 6 44.01 -4.85 -19.38
C GLU A 6 42.60 -4.85 -19.94
N ALA A 7 42.25 -5.91 -20.68
CA ALA A 7 40.90 -6.10 -21.15
C ALA A 7 40.00 -6.17 -19.90
N CYS A 8 39.14 -5.16 -19.73
CA CYS A 8 38.12 -5.15 -18.69
C CYS A 8 37.27 -6.41 -18.85
N SER A 9 37.54 -7.44 -18.04
CA SER A 9 36.68 -8.61 -17.97
C SER A 9 35.41 -8.22 -17.24
N PHE A 10 34.27 -8.40 -17.91
CA PHE A 10 32.98 -8.16 -17.30
C PHE A 10 32.71 -9.25 -16.24
N ASP A 11 32.57 -8.82 -14.98
CA ASP A 11 32.29 -9.72 -13.87
C ASP A 11 30.78 -10.03 -13.82
N TYR A 12 30.37 -11.08 -14.53
CA TYR A 12 28.97 -11.52 -14.61
C TYR A 12 28.38 -11.88 -13.24
N ILE A 13 29.20 -12.41 -12.33
CA ILE A 13 28.75 -12.82 -11.00
C ILE A 13 28.34 -11.57 -10.22
N TYR A 14 29.20 -10.55 -10.23
CA TYR A 14 28.92 -9.27 -9.58
C TYR A 14 27.66 -8.61 -10.15
N PHE A 15 27.52 -8.58 -11.48
CA PHE A 15 26.32 -8.04 -12.13
C PHE A 15 25.05 -8.75 -11.69
N MET A 16 25.05 -10.09 -11.66
CA MET A 16 23.89 -10.88 -11.23
C MET A 16 23.49 -10.58 -9.78
N TRP A 17 24.44 -10.45 -8.86
CA TRP A 17 24.15 -10.07 -7.47
C TRP A 17 23.57 -8.66 -7.35
N THR A 18 24.10 -7.70 -8.10
CA THR A 18 23.56 -6.33 -8.13
C THR A 18 22.14 -6.27 -8.71
N ALA A 19 21.85 -7.05 -9.75
CA ALA A 19 20.52 -7.14 -10.34
C ALA A 19 19.51 -7.78 -9.37
N LEU A 20 19.88 -8.92 -8.76
CA LEU A 20 19.03 -9.62 -7.80
C LEU A 20 18.72 -8.75 -6.58
N SER A 21 19.73 -8.08 -6.01
CA SER A 21 19.52 -7.16 -4.88
C SER A 21 18.60 -6.00 -5.25
N LEU A 22 18.78 -5.38 -6.42
CA LEU A 22 17.91 -4.31 -6.90
C LEU A 22 16.47 -4.77 -7.07
N THR A 23 16.24 -5.91 -7.73
CA THR A 23 14.89 -6.48 -7.93
C THR A 23 14.23 -6.80 -6.59
N PHE A 24 14.99 -7.38 -5.66
CA PHE A 24 14.49 -7.73 -4.34
C PHE A 24 14.10 -6.49 -3.52
N ILE A 25 14.97 -5.48 -3.45
CA ILE A 25 14.69 -4.19 -2.79
C ILE A 25 13.46 -3.55 -3.42
N PHE A 26 13.38 -3.54 -4.75
CA PHE A 26 12.24 -2.99 -5.46
C PHE A 26 10.93 -3.66 -5.02
N ILE A 27 10.85 -5.01 -5.06
CA ILE A 27 9.63 -5.74 -4.68
C ILE A 27 9.30 -5.52 -3.20
N ALA A 28 10.29 -5.64 -2.32
CA ALA A 28 10.11 -5.53 -0.87
C ALA A 28 9.55 -4.16 -0.46
N LEU A 29 9.92 -3.09 -1.17
CA LEU A 29 9.47 -1.72 -0.89
C LEU A 29 8.22 -1.34 -1.69
N PHE A 30 8.12 -1.76 -2.95
CA PHE A 30 7.00 -1.43 -3.82
C PHE A 30 5.69 -1.95 -3.26
N VAL A 31 5.64 -3.20 -2.78
CA VAL A 31 4.42 -3.84 -2.25
C VAL A 31 3.81 -3.10 -1.05
N PRO A 32 4.55 -2.73 0.01
CA PRO A 32 3.97 -1.92 1.08
C PRO A 32 3.71 -0.48 0.61
N PHE A 33 4.61 0.13 -0.17
CA PHE A 33 4.41 1.51 -0.61
C PHE A 33 3.20 1.67 -1.52
N ARG A 34 2.83 0.73 -2.37
CA ARG A 34 1.58 0.86 -3.16
C ARG A 34 0.32 0.83 -2.28
N ARG A 35 0.41 0.32 -1.04
CA ARG A 35 -0.73 0.17 -0.11
C ARG A 35 -0.86 1.29 0.91
N VAL A 36 0.25 1.92 1.32
CA VAL A 36 0.21 3.01 2.30
C VAL A 36 -0.69 4.15 1.84
N GLY A 37 -1.70 4.51 2.64
CA GLY A 37 -2.61 5.61 2.30
C GLY A 37 -3.48 5.30 1.08
N LEU A 38 -3.75 4.01 0.82
CA LEU A 38 -4.71 3.61 -0.20
C LEU A 38 -6.09 4.13 0.21
N GLN A 39 -6.69 4.93 -0.67
CA GLN A 39 -8.08 5.37 -0.50
C GLN A 39 -8.99 4.35 -1.19
N ILE A 40 -9.77 3.64 -0.39
CA ILE A 40 -10.78 2.70 -0.85
C ILE A 40 -12.01 3.51 -1.24
N ARG A 41 -12.52 3.31 -2.44
CA ARG A 41 -13.69 4.05 -2.92
C ARG A 41 -14.96 3.39 -2.43
N ILE A 42 -15.86 4.19 -1.89
CA ILE A 42 -17.17 3.77 -1.46
C ILE A 42 -18.10 3.86 -2.67
N MET A 43 -18.81 2.78 -2.94
CA MET A 43 -19.85 2.71 -3.96
C MET A 43 -21.20 3.14 -3.37
N ASP A 44 -21.53 2.58 -2.20
CA ASP A 44 -22.81 2.79 -1.52
C ASP A 44 -22.65 2.63 0.00
N MET A 45 -23.49 3.32 0.78
CA MET A 45 -23.63 3.14 2.22
C MET A 45 -25.11 2.92 2.53
N SER A 46 -25.47 1.71 2.94
CA SER A 46 -26.86 1.31 3.19
C SER A 46 -27.02 0.58 4.50
N VAL A 47 -28.19 0.72 5.13
CA VAL A 47 -28.52 0.01 6.36
C VAL A 47 -29.06 -1.38 6.02
N GLN A 48 -28.40 -2.44 6.50
CA GLN A 48 -28.78 -3.83 6.30
C GLN A 48 -28.82 -4.54 7.66
N ASN A 49 -29.96 -5.10 8.04
CA ASN A 49 -30.13 -5.82 9.33
C ASN A 49 -29.64 -5.00 10.55
N GLU A 50 -30.05 -3.73 10.63
CA GLU A 50 -29.65 -2.79 11.71
C GLU A 50 -28.14 -2.48 11.76
N LYS A 51 -27.43 -2.70 10.64
CA LYS A 51 -26.01 -2.39 10.50
C LYS A 51 -25.81 -1.46 9.32
N LEU A 52 -25.02 -0.41 9.51
CA LEU A 52 -24.59 0.42 8.40
C LEU A 52 -23.47 -0.30 7.64
N VAL A 53 -23.75 -0.73 6.41
CA VAL A 53 -22.83 -1.47 5.56
C VAL A 53 -22.34 -0.56 4.44
N ILE A 54 -21.02 -0.44 4.35
CA ILE A 54 -20.30 0.22 3.27
C ILE A 54 -19.99 -0.81 2.20
N THR A 55 -20.50 -0.58 1.00
CA THR A 55 -20.12 -1.35 -0.19
C THR A 55 -19.01 -0.60 -0.92
N THR A 56 -17.89 -1.26 -1.15
CA THR A 56 -16.70 -0.68 -1.77
C THR A 56 -16.64 -0.97 -3.27
N LEU A 57 -15.91 -0.14 -4.02
CA LEU A 57 -15.69 -0.35 -5.45
C LEU A 57 -14.59 -1.41 -5.65
N GLY A 58 -14.99 -2.68 -5.70
CA GLY A 58 -14.09 -3.83 -5.80
C GLY A 58 -13.54 -4.25 -4.44
N GLN A 59 -12.49 -5.07 -4.43
CA GLN A 59 -11.97 -5.65 -3.19
C GLN A 59 -11.23 -4.65 -2.32
N HIS A 60 -11.69 -4.43 -1.08
CA HIS A 60 -11.08 -3.46 -0.15
C HIS A 60 -9.74 -3.94 0.44
N CYS A 61 -9.44 -5.25 0.38
CA CYS A 61 -8.18 -5.86 0.86
C CYS A 61 -7.82 -5.56 2.33
N ILE A 62 -8.79 -5.19 3.16
CA ILE A 62 -8.58 -4.97 4.60
C ILE A 62 -8.61 -6.34 5.26
N ILE A 63 -7.49 -6.75 5.84
CA ILE A 63 -7.43 -7.98 6.64
C ILE A 63 -7.56 -7.60 8.11
N VAL A 64 -8.50 -8.25 8.78
CA VAL A 64 -8.74 -8.08 10.21
C VAL A 64 -8.19 -9.29 10.95
N TRP A 65 -7.27 -9.07 11.88
CA TRP A 65 -6.77 -10.13 12.77
C TRP A 65 -7.71 -10.35 13.95
N ARG A 66 -8.12 -11.60 14.18
CA ARG A 66 -8.90 -12.04 15.37
C ARG A 66 -10.25 -11.31 15.58
N GLY A 67 -10.98 -11.03 14.50
CA GLY A 67 -12.33 -10.43 14.60
C GLY A 67 -12.36 -8.99 15.14
N THR A 68 -11.21 -8.32 15.18
CA THR A 68 -11.10 -6.93 15.59
C THR A 68 -11.71 -5.98 14.55
N SER A 69 -11.79 -4.70 14.82
CA SER A 69 -12.16 -3.70 13.81
C SER A 69 -10.96 -2.80 13.55
N THR A 70 -10.86 -2.22 12.36
CA THR A 70 -9.77 -1.29 12.01
C THR A 70 -10.27 0.14 11.99
N GLU A 71 -9.46 1.06 12.51
CA GLU A 71 -9.74 2.50 12.47
C GLU A 71 -9.63 3.02 11.03
N VAL A 72 -10.63 3.80 10.61
CA VAL A 72 -10.72 4.44 9.30
C VAL A 72 -11.27 5.86 9.41
N THR A 73 -10.97 6.66 8.40
CA THR A 73 -11.56 7.97 8.18
C THR A 73 -12.35 7.94 6.88
N LEU A 74 -13.53 8.55 6.89
CA LEU A 74 -14.38 8.72 5.71
C LEU A 74 -14.19 10.14 5.16
N SER A 75 -14.36 10.31 3.86
CA SER A 75 -14.34 11.63 3.24
C SER A 75 -15.09 11.65 1.91
N GLY A 76 -15.65 12.81 1.57
CA GLY A 76 -16.40 12.99 0.32
C GLY A 76 -17.67 12.15 0.25
N THR A 77 -18.25 11.83 1.40
CA THR A 77 -19.52 11.09 1.51
C THR A 77 -20.74 11.99 1.26
N GLY A 78 -20.57 13.30 1.40
CA GLY A 78 -21.69 14.26 1.33
C GLY A 78 -22.54 14.28 2.59
N ASN A 79 -22.21 13.47 3.61
CA ASN A 79 -22.81 13.55 4.93
C ASN A 79 -21.86 14.31 5.87
N PRO A 80 -22.26 15.48 6.41
CA PRO A 80 -21.39 16.28 7.28
C PRO A 80 -20.87 15.53 8.49
N HIS A 81 -21.62 14.55 9.00
CA HIS A 81 -21.20 13.75 10.15
C HIS A 81 -20.03 12.81 9.84
N PHE A 82 -19.98 12.29 8.61
CA PHE A 82 -18.91 11.40 8.17
C PHE A 82 -17.70 12.16 7.62
N ASP A 83 -17.93 13.36 7.07
CA ASP A 83 -16.90 14.21 6.45
C ASP A 83 -16.29 15.22 7.45
N GLU A 84 -16.66 15.18 8.73
CA GLU A 84 -16.15 16.09 9.75
C GLU A 84 -14.65 15.88 9.99
N PRO A 85 -13.82 16.95 10.01
CA PRO A 85 -12.39 16.84 10.26
C PRO A 85 -12.11 16.19 11.62
N GLY A 86 -11.41 15.06 11.61
CA GLY A 86 -11.08 14.32 12.83
C GLY A 86 -12.11 13.28 13.24
N ALA A 87 -13.24 13.16 12.54
CA ALA A 87 -14.16 12.04 12.72
C ALA A 87 -13.45 10.72 12.41
N ARG A 88 -13.52 9.80 13.38
CA ARG A 88 -12.90 8.48 13.29
C ARG A 88 -13.98 7.44 13.44
N PHE A 89 -13.88 6.44 12.58
CA PHE A 89 -14.79 5.30 12.60
C PHE A 89 -13.98 4.03 12.67
N ARG A 90 -14.66 2.94 13.00
CA ARG A 90 -14.07 1.61 12.87
C ARG A 90 -14.83 0.84 11.81
N VAL A 91 -14.15 -0.04 11.11
CA VAL A 91 -14.81 -0.99 10.19
C VAL A 91 -14.51 -2.42 10.55
N ARG A 92 -15.53 -3.25 10.42
CA ARG A 92 -15.43 -4.70 10.51
C ARG A 92 -15.69 -5.28 9.12
N VAL A 93 -14.89 -6.28 8.73
CA VAL A 93 -15.05 -6.94 7.43
C VAL A 93 -16.28 -7.83 7.47
N VAL A 94 -17.19 -7.64 6.51
CA VAL A 94 -18.35 -8.51 6.30
C VAL A 94 -18.01 -9.55 5.23
N ASP A 95 -17.48 -9.10 4.09
CA ASP A 95 -16.91 -9.92 3.02
C ASP A 95 -15.85 -9.12 2.25
N SER A 96 -15.43 -9.58 1.06
CA SER A 96 -14.35 -8.94 0.29
C SER A 96 -14.70 -7.54 -0.27
N GLU A 97 -15.97 -7.18 -0.36
CA GLU A 97 -16.44 -5.92 -0.95
C GLU A 97 -17.27 -5.08 0.04
N ARG A 98 -17.72 -5.67 1.15
CA ARG A 98 -18.58 -5.03 2.14
C ARG A 98 -17.92 -4.94 3.51
N LEU A 99 -18.08 -3.77 4.12
CA LEU A 99 -17.57 -3.42 5.45
C LEU A 99 -18.71 -2.93 6.34
N GLU A 100 -18.81 -3.41 7.57
CA GLU A 100 -19.71 -2.86 8.60
C GLU A 100 -19.04 -1.63 9.22
N LEU A 101 -19.70 -0.47 9.15
CA LEU A 101 -19.25 0.75 9.80
C LEU A 101 -19.68 0.76 11.27
N LEU A 102 -18.73 1.06 12.14
CA LEU A 102 -18.86 1.11 13.58
C LEU A 102 -18.40 2.47 14.08
N GLU A 103 -18.89 2.85 15.26
CA GLU A 103 -18.41 4.02 15.98
C GLU A 103 -16.94 3.86 16.42
N GLU A 104 -16.32 4.96 16.86
CA GLU A 104 -14.93 4.96 17.33
C GLU A 104 -14.69 3.98 18.51
N ASN A 105 -15.71 3.81 19.37
CA ASN A 105 -15.72 2.85 20.48
C ASN A 105 -15.88 1.38 20.02
N GLY A 106 -16.23 1.14 18.75
CA GLY A 106 -16.48 -0.18 18.18
C GLY A 106 -17.93 -0.66 18.33
N GLU A 107 -18.82 0.17 18.86
CA GLU A 107 -20.26 -0.10 18.89
C GLU A 107 -20.91 0.13 17.52
N ARG A 108 -22.11 -0.41 17.34
CA ARG A 108 -22.84 -0.26 16.09
C ARG A 108 -23.37 1.16 15.97
N LEU A 109 -23.14 1.77 14.81
CA LEU A 109 -23.72 3.06 14.50
C LEU A 109 -25.23 2.89 14.26
N LEU A 110 -26.06 3.34 15.21
CA LEU A 110 -27.52 3.25 15.12
C LEU A 110 -28.12 4.34 14.22
N LYS A 111 -27.33 5.35 13.82
CA LYS A 111 -27.79 6.45 12.99
C LYS A 111 -27.94 6.02 11.53
N SER A 112 -29.13 6.23 10.97
CA SER A 112 -29.41 6.07 9.54
C SER A 112 -28.79 7.23 8.76
N GLY A 113 -27.56 7.05 8.28
CA GLY A 113 -26.96 7.90 7.28
C GLY A 113 -26.87 7.14 5.97
N GLU A 114 -27.92 7.15 5.17
CA GLU A 114 -27.80 6.73 3.77
C GLU A 114 -27.01 7.81 3.04
N SER A 115 -25.90 7.41 2.42
CA SER A 115 -25.01 8.32 1.71
C SER A 115 -24.43 7.60 0.51
N SER A 116 -24.37 8.33 -0.60
CA SER A 116 -23.87 7.81 -1.85
C SER A 116 -22.44 8.29 -2.10
N MET A 117 -21.54 7.33 -2.33
CA MET A 117 -20.17 7.53 -2.80
C MET A 117 -19.24 8.22 -1.81
N GLY A 118 -17.93 8.02 -1.94
CA GLY A 118 -16.93 8.65 -1.08
C GLY A 118 -15.62 7.88 -1.07
N THR A 119 -14.74 8.21 -0.14
CA THR A 119 -13.50 7.47 0.11
C THR A 119 -13.37 7.10 1.57
N LEU A 120 -12.87 5.89 1.78
CA LEU A 120 -12.47 5.33 3.06
C LEU A 120 -10.95 5.19 3.05
N GLN A 121 -10.30 5.67 4.10
CA GLN A 121 -8.86 5.58 4.26
C GLN A 121 -8.57 4.96 5.64
N GLN A 122 -7.72 3.92 5.70
CA GLN A 122 -7.29 3.43 7.01
C GLN A 122 -6.17 4.32 7.56
N LYS A 123 -5.97 4.24 8.88
CA LYS A 123 -4.87 4.93 9.54
C LYS A 123 -3.52 4.45 9.02
N LEU A 124 -2.61 5.40 8.78
CA LEU A 124 -1.24 5.11 8.37
C LEU A 124 -0.60 4.07 9.30
N GLY A 125 0.05 3.06 8.71
CA GLY A 125 0.67 1.94 9.43
C GLY A 125 -0.23 0.71 9.57
N LEU A 126 -1.55 0.89 9.78
CA LEU A 126 -2.49 -0.24 9.81
C LEU A 126 -2.69 -0.85 8.42
N ASP A 127 -2.64 -0.03 7.36
CA ASP A 127 -2.63 -0.50 5.97
C ASP A 127 -1.54 -1.54 5.73
N ILE A 128 -0.34 -1.30 6.28
CA ILE A 128 0.82 -2.18 6.10
C ILE A 128 0.59 -3.49 6.85
N LEU A 129 0.17 -3.42 8.11
CA LEU A 129 -0.08 -4.61 8.94
C LEU A 129 -1.21 -5.48 8.38
N ASN A 130 -2.23 -4.85 7.79
CA ASN A 130 -3.41 -5.53 7.26
C ASN A 130 -3.20 -6.07 5.83
N THR A 131 -2.00 -6.05 5.26
CA THR A 131 -1.73 -6.67 3.95
C THR A 131 -1.60 -8.18 4.00
N GLY A 132 -1.54 -8.81 5.19
CA GLY A 132 -1.41 -10.27 5.36
C GLY A 132 -0.04 -10.81 4.94
N LEU A 133 0.61 -10.16 3.97
CA LEU A 133 1.98 -10.37 3.56
C LEU A 133 2.97 -9.93 4.64
N PHE A 134 2.67 -8.86 5.40
CA PHE A 134 3.65 -8.26 6.30
C PHE A 134 4.01 -9.14 7.50
N LEU A 135 3.10 -9.99 8.00
CA LEU A 135 3.38 -10.81 9.19
C LEU A 135 4.43 -11.91 8.98
N PRO A 136 4.37 -12.74 7.92
CA PRO A 136 5.44 -13.70 7.65
C PRO A 136 6.64 -13.07 6.94
N MET A 137 6.44 -12.01 6.15
CA MET A 137 7.50 -11.46 5.30
C MET A 137 8.34 -10.39 6.02
N SER A 138 7.79 -9.54 6.89
CA SER A 138 8.57 -8.42 7.46
C SER A 138 9.71 -8.86 8.38
N GLY A 139 9.53 -9.96 9.11
CA GLY A 139 10.57 -10.52 10.00
C GLY A 139 11.75 -11.17 9.28
N VAL A 140 11.59 -11.52 8.00
CA VAL A 140 12.58 -12.29 7.24
C VAL A 140 13.05 -11.52 5.99
N ILE A 141 12.13 -10.99 5.19
CA ILE A 141 12.40 -10.37 3.89
C ILE A 141 12.86 -8.92 3.98
N VAL A 142 12.60 -8.19 5.07
CA VAL A 142 13.18 -6.85 5.26
C VAL A 142 14.58 -6.90 5.87
N PRO A 143 14.87 -7.72 6.90
CA PRO A 143 16.23 -7.77 7.46
C PRO A 143 17.21 -8.55 6.60
N LEU A 144 16.82 -9.64 5.91
CA LEU A 144 17.74 -10.41 5.05
C LEU A 144 18.43 -9.60 3.95
N PRO A 145 17.75 -8.73 3.16
CA PRO A 145 18.43 -7.92 2.16
C PRO A 145 19.33 -6.87 2.81
N LEU A 146 18.93 -6.28 3.94
CA LEU A 146 19.76 -5.32 4.66
C LEU A 146 21.03 -6.00 5.21
N LEU A 147 20.91 -7.22 5.73
CA LEU A 147 22.03 -8.08 6.14
C LEU A 147 22.90 -8.47 4.94
N GLY A 148 22.29 -8.88 3.83
CA GLY A 148 23.02 -9.23 2.60
C GLY A 148 23.81 -8.05 2.03
N ILE A 149 23.20 -6.85 1.99
CA ILE A 149 23.86 -5.61 1.60
C ILE A 149 24.96 -5.27 2.59
N ALA A 150 24.71 -5.36 3.90
CA ALA A 150 25.73 -5.09 4.92
C ALA A 150 26.93 -6.04 4.82
N CYS A 151 26.70 -7.34 4.62
CA CYS A 151 27.74 -8.33 4.40
C CYS A 151 28.52 -8.08 3.10
N ALA A 152 27.83 -7.77 2.00
CA ALA A 152 28.46 -7.46 0.72
C ALA A 152 29.30 -6.17 0.81
N VAL A 153 28.80 -5.14 1.49
CA VAL A 153 29.53 -3.89 1.74
C VAL A 153 30.75 -4.14 2.65
N TRP A 154 30.63 -5.03 3.64
CA TRP A 154 31.74 -5.38 4.52
C TRP A 154 32.87 -6.09 3.76
N GLN A 155 32.55 -7.09 2.94
CA GLN A 155 33.57 -7.90 2.24
C GLN A 155 34.27 -7.18 1.08
N VAL A 156 33.59 -6.25 0.42
CA VAL A 156 34.09 -5.62 -0.79
C VAL A 156 34.87 -4.35 -0.42
N GLN A 157 36.07 -4.10 -0.94
CA GLN A 157 36.79 -2.81 -0.76
C GLN A 157 36.76 -1.97 -2.05
N GLY A 158 36.80 -0.64 -1.94
CA GLY A 158 36.96 0.30 -3.07
C GLY A 158 35.69 0.59 -3.89
N LEU A 159 35.85 0.84 -5.20
CA LEU A 159 34.79 1.26 -6.16
C LEU A 159 33.58 0.31 -6.24
N ARG A 160 33.75 -0.96 -5.85
CA ARG A 160 32.64 -1.92 -5.85
C ARG A 160 31.63 -1.65 -4.72
N ARG A 161 32.05 -1.01 -3.60
CA ARG A 161 31.12 -0.59 -2.54
C ARG A 161 30.14 0.48 -3.04
N THR A 162 30.62 1.45 -3.80
CA THR A 162 29.79 2.58 -4.25
C THR A 162 28.73 2.13 -5.25
N ALA A 163 29.02 1.13 -6.09
CA ALA A 163 28.05 0.55 -7.01
C ALA A 163 26.91 -0.21 -6.29
N ILE A 164 27.20 -1.01 -5.25
CA ILE A 164 26.17 -1.72 -4.47
C ILE A 164 25.27 -0.73 -3.72
N VAL A 165 25.86 0.28 -3.08
CA VAL A 165 25.10 1.32 -2.39
C VAL A 165 24.25 2.12 -3.39
N GLY A 166 24.83 2.48 -4.54
CA GLY A 166 24.13 3.18 -5.61
C GLY A 166 22.94 2.39 -6.17
N SER A 167 23.10 1.08 -6.42
CA SER A 167 22.00 0.23 -6.91
C SER A 167 20.88 0.08 -5.88
N SER A 168 21.22 0.05 -4.58
CA SER A 168 20.24 -0.03 -3.50
C SER A 168 19.41 1.25 -3.40
N ILE A 169 20.06 2.42 -3.47
CA ILE A 169 19.38 3.72 -3.50
C ILE A 169 18.49 3.83 -4.74
N LEU A 170 18.99 3.41 -5.91
CA LEU A 170 18.21 3.42 -7.14
C LEU A 170 16.97 2.52 -7.04
N GLY A 171 17.11 1.31 -6.47
CA GLY A 171 15.98 0.40 -6.24
C GLY A 171 14.90 1.01 -5.33
N LEU A 172 15.30 1.68 -4.25
CA LEU A 172 14.39 2.42 -3.36
C LEU A 172 13.65 3.53 -4.12
N LEU A 173 14.37 4.37 -4.87
CA LEU A 173 13.77 5.47 -5.63
C LEU A 173 12.78 4.97 -6.68
N LEU A 174 13.12 3.89 -7.40
CA LEU A 174 12.24 3.26 -8.38
C LEU A 174 10.98 2.69 -7.73
N ALA A 175 11.10 2.03 -6.57
CA ALA A 175 9.96 1.50 -5.83
C ALA A 175 9.02 2.61 -5.37
N CYS A 176 9.57 3.70 -4.81
CA CYS A 176 8.80 4.86 -4.40
C CYS A 176 8.08 5.52 -5.58
N PHE A 177 8.79 5.72 -6.70
CA PHE A 177 8.22 6.33 -7.90
C PHE A 177 7.11 5.46 -8.50
N ALA A 178 7.33 4.15 -8.64
CA ALA A 178 6.34 3.22 -9.14
C ALA A 178 5.09 3.17 -8.25
N ALA A 179 5.27 3.11 -6.93
CA ALA A 179 4.16 3.13 -5.98
C ALA A 179 3.36 4.44 -6.05
N PHE A 180 4.04 5.58 -6.10
CA PHE A 180 3.40 6.89 -6.26
C PHE A 180 2.62 6.98 -7.59
N TRP A 181 3.22 6.51 -8.69
CA TRP A 181 2.58 6.50 -10.00
C TRP A 181 1.33 5.62 -10.02
N GLU A 182 1.38 4.42 -9.43
CA GLU A 182 0.23 3.51 -9.35
C GLU A 182 -0.91 4.14 -8.54
N ARG A 183 -0.61 4.75 -7.39
CA ARG A 183 -1.60 5.49 -6.60
C ARG A 183 -2.23 6.62 -7.41
N ARG A 184 -1.42 7.44 -8.08
CA ARG A 184 -1.91 8.54 -8.91
C ARG A 184 -2.82 8.04 -10.03
N ARG A 185 -2.45 6.93 -10.69
CA ARG A 185 -3.27 6.29 -11.72
C ARG A 185 -4.60 5.80 -11.16
N TYR A 186 -4.60 5.22 -9.96
CA TYR A 186 -5.82 4.77 -9.30
C TYR A 186 -6.78 5.95 -9.04
N HIS A 187 -6.27 7.10 -8.61
CA HIS A 187 -7.10 8.31 -8.45
C HIS A 187 -7.65 8.85 -9.77
N LEU A 188 -6.90 8.75 -10.87
CA LEU A 188 -7.32 9.27 -12.18
C LEU A 188 -8.40 8.44 -12.87
N HIS A 189 -8.52 7.14 -12.59
CA HIS A 189 -9.55 6.32 -13.22
C HIS A 189 -10.92 6.64 -12.61
N PRO A 190 -11.89 7.22 -13.35
CA PRO A 190 -13.23 7.46 -12.82
C PRO A 190 -13.95 6.12 -12.59
N SER A 191 -14.78 6.06 -11.54
CA SER A 191 -15.59 4.86 -11.27
C SER A 191 -16.58 4.60 -12.41
N VAL A 192 -17.04 3.36 -12.56
CA VAL A 192 -18.04 3.00 -13.59
C VAL A 192 -19.31 3.85 -13.44
N LEU A 193 -19.72 4.12 -12.19
CA LEU A 193 -20.84 5.02 -11.88
C LEU A 193 -20.55 6.47 -12.29
N GLN A 194 -19.36 7.01 -12.02
CA GLN A 194 -18.98 8.35 -12.49
C GLN A 194 -18.98 8.43 -14.03
N LYS A 195 -18.56 7.37 -14.71
CA LYS A 195 -18.64 7.29 -16.18
C LYS A 195 -20.09 7.29 -16.66
N ARG A 196 -20.99 6.51 -16.03
CA ARG A 196 -22.42 6.49 -16.36
C ARG A 196 -23.07 7.85 -16.10
N TYR A 197 -22.79 8.48 -14.96
CA TYR A 197 -23.35 9.80 -14.64
C TYR A 197 -22.97 10.85 -15.68
N ARG A 198 -21.74 10.79 -16.23
CA ARG A 198 -21.31 11.66 -17.33
C ARG A 198 -22.01 11.39 -18.67
N GLN A 199 -22.61 10.21 -18.87
CA GLN A 199 -23.36 9.91 -20.10
C GLN A 199 -24.78 10.49 -20.09
N PHE A 200 -25.32 10.80 -18.90
CA PHE A 200 -26.66 11.37 -18.75
C PHE A 200 -26.66 12.91 -18.63
N ARG A 201 -25.50 13.54 -18.79
CA ARG A 201 -25.34 14.99 -18.77
C ARG A 201 -24.88 15.48 -20.13
#